data_AF-A0A7V8IZ65-F1
#
_entry.id   AF-A0A7V8IZ65-F1
#
_cell.length_a   1.000
_cell.length_b   1.000
_cell.length_c   1.000
_cell.angle_alpha   90.00
_cell.angle_beta   90.00
_cell.angle_gamma   90.00
#
_symmetry.space_group_name_H-M   'P 1'
#
loop_
_entity.id
_entity.type
_entity.pdbx_description
1 polymer ?
#
loop_
_entity_poly.entity_id
_entity_poly.type
_entity_poly.pdbx_seq_one_letter_code
_entity_poly.pdbx_strand_id
1 'polypeptide(L)'
;MDGSVYPNKDFVGSSKKWVSIYCNKETTHGTKKVGDKEMCSIIPSITCEEHVQAYQELNGKFFKGSILMPHHIWGDVEGNEIGREKGAMATKLLTDKMAEAAKKVGPGLGADEYTFMGDQIAAGDKAASDGKIAEAIKAYNTVVKQEKAPGAKTMAGRAQDGLNRLNESGKALLEQATEAAAASDFPRAKEGLKKVIAQYKGLPVCKQAEQAMADIVEKEKNRVK
;
A
#
# COMPACT_ATOMS: atom_id res chain seq x y z
N MET A 1 -33.40 -7.39 -17.59
CA MET A 1 -32.58 -8.45 -18.21
C MET A 1 -31.48 -8.80 -17.24
N ASP A 2 -31.39 -10.08 -16.92
CA ASP A 2 -30.47 -10.68 -15.97
C ASP A 2 -28.99 -10.52 -16.36
N GLY A 3 -28.15 -10.32 -15.34
CA GLY A 3 -26.72 -10.63 -15.38
C GLY A 3 -25.81 -9.61 -16.06
N SER A 4 -25.43 -8.55 -15.35
CA SER A 4 -24.27 -7.70 -15.72
C SER A 4 -22.92 -8.34 -15.35
N VAL A 5 -22.79 -9.66 -15.51
CA VAL A 5 -21.55 -10.39 -15.26
C VAL A 5 -21.15 -11.05 -16.55
N TYR A 6 -19.99 -10.66 -17.09
CA TYR A 6 -19.42 -11.29 -18.27
C TYR A 6 -19.21 -12.79 -17.99
N PRO A 7 -19.97 -13.71 -18.64
CA PRO A 7 -20.16 -15.08 -18.13
C PRO A 7 -19.02 -16.04 -18.52
N ASN A 8 -17.97 -15.54 -19.17
CA ASN A 8 -16.85 -16.37 -19.58
C ASN A 8 -15.98 -16.73 -18.36
N LYS A 9 -16.07 -17.98 -17.90
CA LYS A 9 -15.38 -18.47 -16.71
C LYS A 9 -13.86 -18.35 -16.81
N ASP A 10 -13.28 -18.49 -17.99
CA ASP A 10 -11.83 -18.36 -18.21
C ASP A 10 -11.39 -16.89 -18.11
N PHE A 11 -12.23 -15.98 -18.61
CA PHE A 11 -12.05 -14.54 -18.43
C PHE A 11 -12.16 -14.14 -16.95
N VAL A 12 -13.18 -14.62 -16.23
CA VAL A 12 -13.34 -14.35 -14.78
C VAL A 12 -12.21 -15.00 -13.96
N GLY A 13 -11.70 -16.15 -14.39
CA GLY A 13 -10.54 -16.80 -13.76
C GLY A 13 -9.25 -16.00 -13.98
N SER A 14 -9.05 -15.43 -15.17
CA SER A 14 -7.88 -14.62 -15.49
C SER A 14 -7.97 -13.19 -14.93
N SER A 15 -9.18 -12.62 -14.81
CA SER A 15 -9.42 -11.27 -14.25
C SER A 15 -9.00 -11.13 -12.79
N LYS A 16 -8.85 -12.23 -12.04
CA LYS A 16 -8.25 -12.23 -10.68
C LYS A 16 -6.81 -11.73 -10.62
N LYS A 17 -6.16 -11.55 -11.78
CA LYS A 17 -4.79 -11.01 -11.92
C LYS A 17 -4.76 -9.56 -12.42
N TRP A 18 -5.91 -8.91 -12.59
CA TRP A 18 -6.01 -7.59 -13.22
C TRP A 18 -6.85 -6.63 -12.39
N VAL A 19 -6.36 -5.41 -12.21
CA VAL A 19 -7.16 -4.28 -11.73
C VAL A 19 -7.71 -3.56 -12.96
N SER A 20 -9.02 -3.58 -13.15
CA SER A 20 -9.70 -2.79 -14.19
C SER A 20 -10.21 -1.50 -13.56
N ILE A 21 -9.65 -0.36 -13.97
CA ILE A 21 -10.15 0.96 -13.54
C ILE A 21 -11.02 1.52 -14.66
N TYR A 22 -12.32 1.64 -14.40
CA TYR A 22 -13.23 2.40 -15.24
C TYR A 22 -13.38 3.80 -14.65
N CYS A 23 -13.18 4.83 -15.46
CA CYS A 23 -13.34 6.22 -15.05
C CYS A 23 -13.93 7.06 -16.20
N ASN A 24 -14.69 8.10 -15.87
CA ASN A 24 -15.22 9.05 -16.86
C ASN A 24 -15.07 10.49 -16.35
N LYS A 25 -14.95 11.44 -17.29
CA LYS A 25 -14.86 12.88 -17.03
C LYS A 25 -16.13 13.46 -16.44
N GLU A 26 -17.28 12.91 -16.82
CA GLU A 26 -18.59 13.49 -16.58
C GLU A 26 -19.56 12.47 -15.97
N THR A 27 -20.50 12.97 -15.18
CA THR A 27 -21.66 12.25 -14.62
C THR A 27 -22.88 12.32 -15.55
N THR A 28 -22.66 12.55 -16.84
CA THR A 28 -23.72 12.81 -17.83
C THR A 28 -24.52 11.56 -18.21
N HIS A 29 -24.04 10.37 -17.86
CA HIS A 29 -24.83 9.15 -17.83
C HIS A 29 -25.59 9.05 -16.51
N GLY A 30 -26.82 8.53 -16.55
CA GLY A 30 -27.73 8.54 -15.40
C GLY A 30 -27.10 8.00 -14.12
N THR A 31 -27.63 8.42 -12.97
CA THR A 31 -27.20 7.92 -11.66
C THR A 31 -28.28 7.03 -11.05
N LYS A 32 -27.87 6.12 -10.18
CA LYS A 32 -28.78 5.31 -9.36
C LYS A 32 -28.45 5.53 -7.90
N LYS A 33 -29.43 5.94 -7.11
CA LYS A 33 -29.27 6.09 -5.67
C LYS A 33 -29.30 4.72 -5.00
N VAL A 34 -28.30 4.42 -4.17
CA VAL A 34 -28.20 3.20 -3.35
C VAL A 34 -27.88 3.62 -1.91
N GLY A 35 -28.91 3.66 -1.07
CA GLY A 35 -28.82 4.30 0.26
C GLY A 35 -28.52 5.79 0.12
N ASP A 36 -27.47 6.26 0.79
CA ASP A 36 -27.01 7.66 0.75
C ASP A 36 -26.00 7.93 -0.38
N LYS A 37 -25.62 6.92 -1.17
CA LYS A 37 -24.62 7.05 -2.23
C LYS A 37 -25.26 7.17 -3.61
N GLU A 38 -24.69 8.04 -4.45
CA GLU A 38 -24.99 8.10 -5.88
C GLU A 38 -24.03 7.19 -6.66
N MET A 39 -24.59 6.11 -7.21
CA MET A 39 -23.87 5.13 -8.00
C MET A 39 -24.04 5.41 -9.49
N CYS A 40 -23.05 5.02 -10.30
CA CYS A 40 -23.19 5.09 -11.75
C CYS A 40 -24.32 4.14 -12.22
N SER A 41 -25.22 4.59 -13.10
CA SER A 41 -26.27 3.71 -13.67
C SER A 41 -25.71 2.63 -14.59
N ILE A 42 -24.53 2.87 -15.17
CA ILE A 42 -23.86 1.93 -16.08
C ILE A 42 -23.07 0.89 -15.28
N ILE A 43 -22.41 1.31 -14.19
CA ILE A 43 -21.60 0.44 -13.32
C ILE A 43 -22.07 0.62 -11.87
N PRO A 44 -23.02 -0.20 -11.41
CA PRO A 44 -23.67 -0.01 -10.11
C PRO A 44 -22.78 -0.36 -8.91
N SER A 45 -21.51 -0.74 -9.14
CA SER A 45 -20.54 -1.11 -8.09
C SER A 45 -19.58 0.02 -7.70
N ILE A 46 -19.68 1.20 -8.30
CA ILE A 46 -18.80 2.34 -8.06
C ILE A 46 -19.60 3.65 -8.01
N THR A 47 -19.20 4.55 -7.12
CA THR A 47 -19.85 5.86 -6.96
C THR A 47 -19.47 6.80 -8.10
N CYS A 48 -20.33 7.77 -8.38
CA CYS A 48 -20.02 8.83 -9.34
C CYS A 48 -18.79 9.66 -8.92
N GLU A 49 -18.59 9.83 -7.61
CA GLU A 49 -17.42 10.52 -7.04
C GLU A 49 -16.11 9.75 -7.33
N GLU A 50 -16.08 8.44 -7.05
CA GLU A 50 -14.93 7.58 -7.34
C GLU A 50 -14.58 7.57 -8.84
N HIS A 51 -15.58 7.60 -9.73
CA HIS A 51 -15.38 7.74 -11.18
C HIS A 51 -14.62 9.02 -11.56
N VAL A 52 -15.08 10.15 -11.03
CA VAL A 52 -14.54 11.47 -11.37
C VAL A 52 -13.14 11.63 -10.78
N GLN A 53 -12.94 11.19 -9.53
CA GLN A 53 -11.63 11.23 -8.89
C GLN A 53 -10.62 10.36 -9.65
N ALA A 54 -10.97 9.10 -9.96
CA ALA A 54 -10.11 8.23 -10.74
C ALA A 54 -9.80 8.83 -12.12
N TYR A 55 -10.78 9.48 -12.77
CA TYR A 55 -10.53 10.17 -14.03
C TYR A 55 -9.55 11.34 -13.86
N GLN A 56 -9.75 12.21 -12.86
CA GLN A 56 -8.87 13.36 -12.62
C GLN A 56 -7.42 12.92 -12.38
N GLU A 57 -7.21 11.88 -11.58
CA GLU A 57 -5.90 11.32 -11.27
C GLU A 57 -5.24 10.69 -12.50
N LEU A 58 -6.01 10.03 -13.36
CA LEU A 58 -5.49 9.30 -14.52
C LEU A 58 -5.42 10.15 -15.80
N ASN A 59 -6.19 11.23 -15.91
CA ASN A 59 -6.32 12.05 -17.12
C ASN A 59 -4.98 12.67 -17.52
N GLY A 60 -4.29 13.33 -16.59
CA GLY A 60 -2.97 13.92 -16.89
C GLY A 60 -1.91 12.91 -17.33
N LYS A 61 -2.03 11.65 -16.87
CA LYS A 61 -1.08 10.58 -17.16
C LYS A 61 -1.36 9.89 -18.49
N PHE A 62 -2.62 9.55 -18.75
CA PHE A 62 -2.99 8.66 -19.86
C PHE A 62 -3.78 9.32 -20.99
N PHE A 63 -4.36 10.50 -20.73
CA PHE A 63 -5.34 11.13 -21.59
C PHE A 63 -4.99 12.62 -21.78
N LYS A 64 -4.15 12.90 -22.78
CA LYS A 64 -3.83 14.28 -23.17
C LYS A 64 -4.98 14.87 -24.00
N GLY A 65 -6.07 15.27 -23.34
CA GLY A 65 -7.21 15.96 -23.96
C GLY A 65 -8.54 15.21 -23.88
N SER A 66 -9.48 15.56 -24.77
CA SER A 66 -10.82 14.97 -24.79
C SER A 66 -10.80 13.52 -25.25
N ILE A 67 -11.34 12.62 -24.42
CA ILE A 67 -11.55 11.22 -24.78
C ILE A 67 -12.85 11.13 -25.58
N LEU A 68 -12.75 10.94 -26.90
CA LEU A 68 -13.92 10.80 -27.78
C LEU A 68 -14.40 9.35 -27.92
N MET A 69 -13.64 8.37 -27.42
CA MET A 69 -13.94 6.95 -27.54
C MET A 69 -13.34 6.14 -26.38
N PRO A 70 -13.92 4.98 -26.02
CA PRO A 70 -13.37 4.13 -24.96
C PRO A 70 -11.91 3.75 -25.25
N HIS A 71 -11.05 3.81 -24.24
CA HIS A 71 -9.66 3.35 -24.34
C HIS A 71 -9.47 2.18 -23.38
N HIS A 72 -8.82 1.12 -23.85
CA HIS A 72 -8.32 0.04 -23.02
C HIS A 72 -6.84 0.32 -22.83
N ILE A 73 -6.39 0.51 -21.60
CA ILE A 73 -4.99 0.78 -21.27
C ILE A 73 -4.55 -0.30 -20.30
N TRP A 74 -3.46 -0.98 -20.64
CA TRP A 74 -2.81 -1.92 -19.75
C TRP A 74 -1.57 -1.24 -19.17
N GLY A 75 -1.43 -1.32 -17.85
CA GLY A 75 -0.28 -0.79 -17.12
C GLY A 75 0.52 -1.90 -16.43
N ASP A 76 1.79 -1.64 -16.19
CA ASP A 76 2.59 -2.43 -15.24
C ASP A 76 2.34 -1.99 -13.79
N VAL A 77 3.02 -2.63 -12.84
CA VAL A 77 2.90 -2.36 -11.40
C VAL A 77 3.47 -1.00 -10.98
N GLU A 78 4.27 -0.35 -11.82
CA GLU A 78 4.78 1.01 -11.63
C GLU A 78 3.83 2.04 -12.28
N GLY A 79 2.77 1.55 -12.93
CA GLY A 79 1.77 2.34 -13.63
C GLY A 79 2.26 2.85 -14.98
N ASN A 80 3.30 2.28 -15.57
CA ASN A 80 3.71 2.59 -16.94
C ASN A 80 2.78 1.87 -17.92
N GLU A 81 2.44 2.53 -19.02
CA GLU A 81 1.65 1.91 -20.09
C GLU A 81 2.46 0.81 -20.81
N ILE A 82 1.92 -0.39 -20.84
CA ILE A 82 2.50 -1.55 -21.54
C ILE A 82 1.70 -1.95 -22.78
N GLY A 83 0.50 -1.38 -22.93
CA GLY A 83 -0.33 -1.55 -24.10
C GLY A 83 -1.54 -0.63 -24.08
N ARG A 84 -2.12 -0.42 -25.26
CA ARG A 84 -3.35 0.34 -25.43
C ARG A 84 -4.11 -0.12 -26.66
N GLU A 85 -5.43 -0.01 -26.58
CA GLU A 85 -6.35 -0.15 -27.71
C GLU A 85 -7.43 0.93 -27.63
N LYS A 86 -7.83 1.49 -28.77
CA LYS A 86 -8.85 2.53 -28.85
C LYS A 86 -10.14 1.99 -29.46
N GLY A 87 -11.27 2.42 -28.92
CA GLY A 87 -12.60 2.06 -29.39
C GLY A 87 -13.14 0.78 -28.77
N ALA A 88 -14.31 0.38 -29.26
CA ALA A 88 -14.93 -0.89 -28.90
C ALA A 88 -14.07 -2.05 -29.41
N MET A 89 -13.99 -3.12 -28.62
CA MET A 89 -13.13 -4.26 -28.91
C MET A 89 -13.92 -5.56 -28.89
N ALA A 90 -13.68 -6.42 -29.88
CA ALA A 90 -14.24 -7.77 -29.86
C ALA A 90 -13.59 -8.59 -28.73
N THR A 91 -14.38 -9.47 -28.10
CA THR A 91 -13.94 -10.37 -27.02
C THR A 91 -12.61 -11.06 -27.26
N LYS A 92 -12.41 -11.60 -28.47
CA LYS A 92 -11.19 -12.32 -28.82
C LYS A 92 -9.97 -11.40 -28.81
N LEU A 93 -10.10 -10.23 -29.43
CA LEU A 93 -9.04 -9.22 -29.45
C LEU A 93 -8.71 -8.74 -28.03
N LEU A 94 -9.71 -8.58 -27.16
CA LEU A 94 -9.49 -8.24 -25.74
C LEU A 94 -8.67 -9.31 -25.02
N THR A 95 -9.03 -10.56 -25.22
CA THR A 95 -8.33 -11.70 -24.62
C THR A 95 -6.88 -11.78 -25.11
N ASP A 96 -6.65 -11.59 -26.41
CA ASP A 96 -5.32 -11.60 -27.02
C ASP A 96 -4.46 -10.44 -26.48
N LYS A 97 -5.00 -9.23 -26.42
CA LYS A 97 -4.30 -8.05 -25.88
C LYS A 97 -3.98 -8.19 -24.39
N MET A 98 -4.87 -8.79 -23.61
CA MET A 98 -4.60 -9.12 -22.21
C MET A 98 -3.48 -10.15 -22.08
N ALA A 99 -3.44 -11.17 -22.92
CA ALA A 99 -2.36 -12.16 -22.91
C ALA A 99 -1.01 -11.53 -23.32
N GLU A 100 -1.00 -10.59 -24.27
CA GLU A 100 0.18 -9.79 -24.62
C GLU A 100 0.66 -8.93 -23.44
N ALA A 101 -0.25 -8.21 -22.79
CA ALA A 101 0.06 -7.42 -21.61
C ALA A 101 0.58 -8.29 -20.45
N ALA A 102 0.01 -9.48 -20.25
CA ALA A 102 0.41 -10.43 -19.19
C ALA A 102 1.87 -10.84 -19.35
N LYS A 103 2.29 -11.10 -20.60
CA LYS A 103 3.69 -11.45 -20.91
C LYS A 103 4.65 -10.32 -20.61
N LYS A 104 4.21 -9.06 -20.77
CA LYS A 104 5.03 -7.86 -20.52
C LYS A 104 5.20 -7.55 -19.03
N VAL A 105 4.16 -7.76 -18.21
CA VAL A 105 4.26 -7.58 -16.74
C VAL A 105 5.03 -8.69 -16.05
N GLY A 106 5.16 -9.85 -16.69
CA GLY A 106 5.84 -11.00 -16.12
C GLY A 106 5.01 -11.72 -15.03
N PRO A 107 5.62 -12.67 -14.30
CA PRO A 107 4.95 -13.39 -13.23
C PRO A 107 4.57 -12.43 -12.09
N GLY A 108 3.26 -12.21 -11.94
CA GLY A 108 2.69 -11.49 -10.80
C GLY A 108 2.46 -12.40 -9.60
N LEU A 109 2.02 -11.79 -8.50
CA LEU A 109 1.54 -12.50 -7.32
C LEU A 109 0.29 -13.34 -7.64
N GLY A 110 0.19 -14.51 -7.01
CA GLY A 110 -1.09 -15.22 -6.92
C GLY A 110 -2.12 -14.40 -6.14
N ALA A 111 -3.41 -14.60 -6.42
CA ALA A 111 -4.49 -13.88 -5.73
C ALA A 111 -4.46 -14.10 -4.20
N ASP A 112 -4.15 -15.32 -3.77
CA ASP A 112 -4.06 -15.68 -2.35
C ASP A 112 -2.86 -15.00 -1.68
N GLU A 113 -1.72 -14.95 -2.36
CA GLU A 113 -0.52 -14.27 -1.87
C GLU A 113 -0.72 -12.76 -1.79
N TYR A 114 -1.36 -12.17 -2.81
CA TYR A 114 -1.72 -10.75 -2.81
C TYR A 114 -2.65 -10.41 -1.65
N THR A 115 -3.70 -11.22 -1.44
CA THR A 115 -4.67 -11.04 -0.34
C THR A 115 -3.96 -11.17 1.00
N PHE A 116 -3.17 -12.23 1.19
CA PHE A 116 -2.40 -12.45 2.41
C PHE A 116 -1.47 -11.26 2.73
N MET A 117 -0.69 -10.78 1.75
CA MET A 117 0.20 -9.64 1.96
C MET A 117 -0.59 -8.35 2.24
N GLY A 118 -1.73 -8.15 1.55
CA GLY A 118 -2.63 -7.03 1.79
C GLY A 118 -3.18 -7.01 3.21
N ASP A 119 -3.65 -8.16 3.69
CA ASP A 119 -4.18 -8.32 5.05
C ASP A 119 -3.10 -8.08 6.11
N GLN A 120 -1.87 -8.53 5.87
CA GLN A 120 -0.74 -8.27 6.77
C GLN A 120 -0.37 -6.78 6.80
N ILE A 121 -0.36 -6.08 5.66
CA ILE A 121 -0.12 -4.63 5.63
C ILE A 121 -1.24 -3.90 6.40
N ALA A 122 -2.51 -4.23 6.12
CA ALA A 122 -3.64 -3.62 6.81
C ALA A 122 -3.64 -3.88 8.32
N ALA A 123 -3.29 -5.09 8.74
CA ALA A 123 -3.09 -5.42 10.15
C ALA A 123 -1.93 -4.62 10.77
N GLY A 124 -0.84 -4.42 10.03
CA GLY A 124 0.29 -3.59 10.43
C GLY A 124 -0.10 -2.13 10.62
N ASP A 125 -0.79 -1.54 9.64
CA ASP A 125 -1.29 -0.16 9.67
C ASP A 125 -2.24 0.05 10.87
N LYS A 126 -3.17 -0.90 11.07
CA LYS A 126 -4.08 -0.85 12.22
C LYS A 126 -3.34 -0.96 13.55
N ALA A 127 -2.41 -1.91 13.68
CA ALA A 127 -1.64 -2.07 14.91
C ALA A 127 -0.79 -0.83 15.21
N ALA A 128 -0.21 -0.20 14.19
CA ALA A 128 0.53 1.06 14.33
C ALA A 128 -0.38 2.20 14.83
N SER A 129 -1.57 2.33 14.24
CA SER A 129 -2.57 3.32 14.66
C SER A 129 -3.07 3.09 16.09
N ASP A 130 -3.19 1.83 16.51
CA ASP A 130 -3.63 1.45 17.86
C ASP A 130 -2.47 1.52 18.89
N GLY A 131 -1.27 1.97 18.50
CA GLY A 131 -0.09 2.06 19.37
C GLY A 131 0.56 0.70 19.70
N LYS A 132 0.15 -0.38 19.03
CA LYS A 132 0.69 -1.74 19.19
C LYS A 132 1.91 -1.96 18.29
N ILE A 133 2.96 -1.19 18.55
CA ILE A 133 4.14 -1.10 17.66
C ILE A 133 4.79 -2.45 17.35
N ALA A 134 4.95 -3.32 18.36
CA ALA A 134 5.55 -4.64 18.16
C ALA A 134 4.72 -5.55 17.23
N GLU A 135 3.40 -5.46 17.30
CA GLU A 135 2.50 -6.18 16.40
C GLU A 135 2.60 -5.63 14.97
N ALA A 136 2.66 -4.31 14.82
CA ALA A 136 2.83 -3.65 13.53
C ALA A 136 4.14 -4.06 12.85
N ILE A 137 5.26 -4.03 13.59
CA ILE A 137 6.58 -4.48 13.11
C ILE A 137 6.53 -5.94 12.65
N LYS A 138 5.86 -6.82 13.41
CA LYS A 138 5.73 -8.23 13.05
C LYS A 138 4.95 -8.39 11.74
N ALA A 139 3.84 -7.70 11.59
CA ALA A 139 2.99 -7.77 10.40
C ALA A 139 3.73 -7.29 9.14
N TYR A 140 4.38 -6.12 9.19
CA TYR A 140 5.16 -5.63 8.05
C TYR A 140 6.35 -6.53 7.70
N ASN A 141 7.09 -7.04 8.70
CA ASN A 141 8.19 -7.97 8.46
C ASN A 141 7.75 -9.27 7.80
N THR A 142 6.53 -9.75 8.07
CA THR A 142 5.96 -10.92 7.38
C THR A 142 5.91 -10.69 5.87
N VAL A 143 5.57 -9.48 5.44
CA VAL A 143 5.46 -9.13 4.00
C VAL A 143 6.83 -8.85 3.40
N VAL A 144 7.71 -8.12 4.08
CA VAL A 144 9.07 -7.84 3.59
C VAL A 144 9.87 -9.13 3.34
N LYS A 145 9.67 -10.17 4.16
CA LYS A 145 10.31 -11.48 3.93
C LYS A 145 9.92 -12.15 2.61
N GLN A 146 8.81 -11.72 2.00
CA GLN A 146 8.32 -12.23 0.73
C GLN A 146 8.81 -11.42 -0.48
N GLU A 147 9.69 -10.42 -0.30
CA GLU A 147 10.15 -9.52 -1.36
C GLU A 147 10.70 -10.26 -2.61
N LYS A 148 11.32 -11.43 -2.41
CA LYS A 148 11.89 -12.24 -3.49
C LYS A 148 10.85 -13.01 -4.31
N ALA A 149 9.59 -13.07 -3.86
CA ALA A 149 8.53 -13.70 -4.63
C ALA A 149 8.20 -12.87 -5.89
N PRO A 150 7.94 -13.51 -7.04
CA PRO A 150 7.56 -12.80 -8.26
C PRO A 150 6.39 -11.83 -8.04
N GLY A 151 6.54 -10.58 -8.47
CA GLY A 151 5.52 -9.54 -8.31
C GLY A 151 5.33 -9.01 -6.88
N ALA A 152 6.08 -9.49 -5.88
CA ALA A 152 5.91 -9.07 -4.48
C ALA A 152 6.57 -7.74 -4.13
N LYS A 153 7.46 -7.22 -4.99
CA LYS A 153 8.29 -6.03 -4.74
C LYS A 153 7.47 -4.82 -4.29
N THR A 154 6.34 -4.54 -4.93
CA THR A 154 5.47 -3.40 -4.57
C THR A 154 4.87 -3.56 -3.17
N MET A 155 4.41 -4.77 -2.82
CA MET A 155 3.84 -5.05 -1.50
C MET A 155 4.90 -5.02 -0.40
N ALA A 156 6.08 -5.60 -0.68
CA ALA A 156 7.24 -5.53 0.21
C ALA A 156 7.70 -4.08 0.42
N GLY A 157 7.72 -3.26 -0.64
CA GLY A 157 8.02 -1.82 -0.56
C GLY A 157 7.05 -1.09 0.35
N ARG A 158 5.74 -1.30 0.20
CA ARG A 158 4.72 -0.70 1.09
C ARG A 158 4.91 -1.09 2.56
N ALA A 159 5.21 -2.37 2.82
CA ALA A 159 5.50 -2.85 4.17
C ALA A 159 6.80 -2.25 4.73
N GLN A 160 7.82 -2.10 3.89
CA GLN A 160 9.09 -1.45 4.24
C GLN A 160 8.87 0.03 4.58
N ASP A 161 8.02 0.75 3.85
CA ASP A 161 7.64 2.11 4.20
C ASP A 161 6.95 2.19 5.56
N GLY A 162 6.12 1.20 5.89
CA GLY A 162 5.53 1.03 7.23
C GLY A 162 6.60 0.90 8.31
N LEU A 163 7.56 -0.01 8.12
CA LEU A 163 8.71 -0.17 9.05
C LEU A 163 9.53 1.11 9.18
N ASN A 164 9.76 1.83 8.08
CA ASN A 164 10.49 3.10 8.08
C ASN A 164 9.74 4.17 8.90
N ARG A 165 8.42 4.31 8.74
CA ARG A 165 7.60 5.22 9.56
C ARG A 165 7.68 4.88 11.05
N LEU A 166 7.62 3.60 11.39
CA LEU A 166 7.81 3.15 12.78
C LEU A 166 9.22 3.48 13.29
N ASN A 167 10.25 3.29 12.46
CA ASN A 167 11.62 3.63 12.84
C ASN A 167 11.80 5.13 13.12
N GLU A 168 11.22 6.01 12.29
CA GLU A 168 11.24 7.46 12.54
C GLU A 168 10.46 7.85 13.80
N SER A 169 9.31 7.21 14.05
CA SER A 169 8.57 7.39 15.32
C SER A 169 9.41 6.99 16.53
N GLY A 170 10.15 5.87 16.45
CA GLY A 170 11.07 5.46 17.50
C GLY A 170 12.23 6.43 17.69
N LYS A 171 12.73 7.06 16.63
CA LYS A 171 13.82 8.05 16.71
C LYS A 171 13.39 9.29 17.50
N ALA A 172 12.16 9.75 17.32
CA ALA A 172 11.62 10.87 18.12
C ALA A 172 11.59 10.54 19.63
N LEU A 173 11.28 9.29 20.00
CA LEU A 173 11.33 8.85 21.40
C LEU A 173 12.77 8.70 21.92
N LEU A 174 13.68 8.22 21.07
CA LEU A 174 15.11 8.18 21.38
C LEU A 174 15.64 9.59 21.66
N GLU A 175 15.31 10.56 20.82
CA GLU A 175 15.71 11.96 20.98
C GLU A 175 15.27 12.52 22.34
N GLN A 176 13.98 12.37 22.68
CA GLN A 176 13.45 12.79 24.00
C GLN A 176 14.20 12.13 25.17
N ALA A 177 14.57 10.86 25.04
CA ALA A 177 15.31 10.16 26.07
C ALA A 177 16.76 10.67 26.17
N THR A 178 17.40 11.00 25.04
CA THR A 178 18.75 11.58 25.02
C THR A 178 18.77 13.02 25.54
N GLU A 179 17.74 13.82 25.30
CA GLU A 179 17.58 15.16 25.88
C GLU A 179 17.46 15.10 27.40
N ALA A 180 16.66 14.16 27.93
CA ALA A 180 16.58 13.92 29.37
C ALA A 180 17.95 13.56 29.96
N ALA A 181 18.74 12.73 29.26
CA ALA A 181 20.10 12.40 29.69
C ALA A 181 21.04 13.61 29.68
N ALA A 182 20.94 14.49 28.68
CA ALA A 182 21.71 15.72 28.59
C ALA A 182 21.36 16.70 29.74
N ALA A 183 20.08 16.74 30.13
CA ALA A 183 19.61 17.47 31.31
C ALA A 183 19.94 16.77 32.64
N SER A 184 20.75 15.70 32.64
CA SER A 184 21.09 14.89 33.81
C SER A 184 19.90 14.20 34.49
N ASP A 185 18.75 14.10 33.82
CA ASP A 185 17.58 13.32 34.25
C ASP A 185 17.70 11.87 33.76
N PHE A 186 18.66 11.15 34.35
CA PHE A 186 18.94 9.76 33.99
C PHE A 186 17.77 8.78 34.24
N PRO A 187 16.95 8.91 35.31
CA PRO A 187 15.78 8.06 35.48
C PRO A 187 14.82 8.15 34.29
N ARG A 188 14.46 9.37 33.87
CA ARG A 188 13.57 9.58 32.72
C ARG A 188 14.20 9.10 31.42
N ALA A 189 15.49 9.37 31.21
CA ALA A 189 16.21 8.89 30.03
C ALA A 189 16.19 7.36 29.92
N LYS A 190 16.50 6.65 31.01
CA LYS A 190 16.49 5.17 31.03
C LYS A 190 15.08 4.62 30.80
N GLU A 191 14.04 5.25 31.34
CA GLU A 191 12.66 4.83 31.08
C GLU A 191 12.30 4.98 29.59
N GLY A 192 12.63 6.12 28.98
CA GLY A 192 12.41 6.38 27.56
C GLY A 192 13.14 5.37 26.66
N LEU A 193 14.43 5.15 26.92
CA LEU A 193 15.22 4.18 26.16
C LEU A 193 14.70 2.74 26.32
N LYS A 194 14.28 2.32 27.53
CA LYS A 194 13.65 1.00 27.73
C LYS A 194 12.38 0.85 26.89
N LYS A 195 11.55 1.90 26.79
CA LYS A 195 10.36 1.89 25.94
C LYS A 195 10.74 1.69 24.47
N VAL A 196 11.73 2.43 23.97
CA VAL A 196 12.21 2.30 22.58
C VAL A 196 12.70 0.88 22.30
N ILE A 197 13.57 0.34 23.17
CA ILE A 197 14.15 -1.01 23.02
C ILE A 197 13.05 -2.09 23.04
N ALA A 198 12.05 -1.95 23.92
CA ALA A 198 10.97 -2.92 24.02
C ALA A 198 10.00 -2.87 22.83
N GLN A 199 9.59 -1.67 22.41
CA GLN A 199 8.51 -1.50 21.43
C GLN A 199 9.00 -1.58 19.98
N TYR A 200 10.23 -1.10 19.70
CA TYR A 200 10.79 -0.98 18.35
C TYR A 200 11.82 -2.07 18.04
N LYS A 201 11.75 -3.20 18.74
CA LYS A 201 12.68 -4.33 18.58
C LYS A 201 12.76 -4.78 17.12
N GLY A 202 13.98 -4.92 16.63
CA GLY A 202 14.26 -5.34 15.25
C GLY A 202 14.38 -4.19 14.25
N LEU A 203 14.08 -2.95 14.65
CA LEU A 203 14.35 -1.76 13.85
C LEU A 203 15.74 -1.16 14.20
N PRO A 204 16.37 -0.41 13.27
CA PRO A 204 17.65 0.25 13.51
C PRO A 204 17.70 1.12 14.78
N VAL A 205 16.61 1.83 15.09
CA VAL A 205 16.53 2.68 16.29
C VAL A 205 16.72 1.91 17.60
N CYS A 206 16.39 0.62 17.66
CA CYS A 206 16.61 -0.21 18.84
C CYS A 206 18.10 -0.31 19.19
N LYS A 207 18.96 -0.51 18.18
CA LYS A 207 20.43 -0.56 18.39
C LYS A 207 20.98 0.78 18.88
N GLN A 208 20.44 1.88 18.36
CA GLN A 208 20.83 3.23 18.81
C GLN A 208 20.41 3.47 20.26
N ALA A 209 19.21 3.02 20.65
CA ALA A 209 18.73 3.12 22.03
C ALA A 209 19.52 2.24 23.00
N GLU A 210 19.91 1.03 22.59
CA GLU A 210 20.79 0.15 23.38
C GLU A 210 22.16 0.80 23.63
N GLN A 211 22.75 1.43 22.61
CA GLN A 211 24.01 2.15 22.75
C GLN A 211 23.86 3.35 23.71
N ALA A 212 22.84 4.19 23.50
CA ALA A 212 22.59 5.34 24.37
C ALA A 212 22.36 4.92 25.84
N MET A 213 21.74 3.76 26.07
CA MET A 213 21.55 3.21 27.40
C MET A 213 22.89 2.86 28.06
N ALA A 214 23.80 2.22 27.32
CA ALA A 214 25.13 1.88 27.81
C ALA A 214 25.92 3.14 28.20
N ASP A 215 25.91 4.16 27.33
CA ASP A 215 26.60 5.43 27.56
C ASP A 215 26.09 6.16 28.81
N ILE A 216 24.76 6.14 29.05
CA ILE A 216 24.15 6.73 30.25
C ILE A 216 24.62 6.00 31.52
N VAL A 217 24.64 4.66 31.49
CA VAL A 217 25.09 3.86 32.63
C VAL A 217 26.55 4.14 32.97
N GLU A 218 27.41 4.38 31.96
CA GLU A 218 28.81 4.75 32.17
C GLU A 218 28.95 6.17 32.74
N LYS A 219 28.24 7.15 32.17
CA LYS A 219 28.26 8.55 32.65
C LYS A 219 27.82 8.68 34.11
N GLU A 220 26.80 7.92 34.51
CA GLU A 220 26.31 7.92 35.89
C GLU A 220 27.34 7.35 36.86
N LYS A 221 28.02 6.23 36.51
CA LYS A 221 29.11 5.67 37.32
C LYS A 221 30.24 6.67 37.54
N ASN A 222 30.57 7.47 36.53
CA ASN A 222 31.64 8.46 36.60
C ASN A 222 31.28 9.73 37.39
N ARG A 223 30.00 9.99 37.70
CA ARG A 223 29.58 11.11 38.58
C ARG A 223 29.66 10.81 40.07
N VAL A 224 29.75 9.53 40.45
CA VAL A 224 29.77 9.08 41.85
C VAL A 224 31.21 8.91 42.38
N LYS A 225 32.22 9.07 41.51
CA LYS A 225 33.64 9.10 41.85
C LYS A 225 34.12 10.53 42.01
#